data_AF-A0A9E6AKT3-F1
#
_entry.id   AF-A0A9E6AKT3-F1
#
_cell.length_a   1.000
_cell.length_b   1.000
_cell.length_c   1.000
_cell.angle_alpha   90.00
_cell.angle_beta   90.00
_cell.angle_gamma   90.00
#
_symmetry.space_group_name_H-M   'P 1'
#
loop_
_entity.id
_entity.type
_entity.pdbx_description
1 polymer ?
#
loop_
_entity_poly.entity_id
_entity_poly.type
_entity_poly.pdbx_seq_one_letter_code
_entity_poly.pdbx_strand_id
1 'polypeptide(L)'
;MKPFVPRGSAHGAVLMAMCLSSAALAQTPMVATAPQVNKLPGQAARPAPVADAVPTKPKTSPAPQANNNPTAPTESTAPAGSPHGTVTSPHGGSNAAGMRRPQAPMDRSSVDPTVPAGSVFVQLRDVTGAPLAARTVVLNVTRQTIAEGTSRSIQQLRTDQSGFARFQRLSSNTDFSYRIRTEQGEATYASPIFRLSPAAGQSLLLHVLPVTRQLSTAMVGMTGFVSVQPRDDVFSMEVSYTVFNVGANTWVPSSVSIQLPEGATAVTAEEGMADTRFVPVGEDRVKLVGTYGPGKHAVSYRYNLPNEHKETQSFDFELLPRVFEVRIASEAGPHMKLAVDDFPPAQEVRSETGQRVLLARRQQNAEQSPLETVRIFLSGMPTPGPGRWVAVALAALLALLGLISRWRSAPASRIRVPKSDVTAARNLLLEELVFLEKANDRKKIGPRTYRSARKELLDALARLEAIRAVSAG
;
A
#
# COMPACT_ATOMS: atom_id res chain seq x y z
N MET A 1 14.65 -57.96 59.21
CA MET A 1 14.92 -57.64 57.79
C MET A 1 14.55 -56.17 57.56
N LYS A 2 15.48 -55.39 56.99
CA LYS A 2 15.50 -53.92 56.94
C LYS A 2 14.53 -53.33 55.89
N PRO A 3 14.01 -52.10 56.08
CA PRO A 3 13.15 -51.43 55.12
C PRO A 3 13.94 -50.68 54.03
N PHE A 4 13.32 -50.60 52.86
CA PHE A 4 13.81 -50.00 51.62
C PHE A 4 13.49 -48.49 51.57
N VAL A 5 14.48 -47.66 51.26
CA VAL A 5 14.38 -46.21 51.08
C VAL A 5 14.70 -45.88 49.61
N PRO A 6 13.89 -45.07 48.89
CA PRO A 6 14.28 -44.58 47.58
C PRO A 6 15.04 -43.25 47.69
N ARG A 7 16.17 -43.16 46.98
CA ARG A 7 17.00 -41.97 46.78
C ARG A 7 16.37 -41.06 45.72
N GLY A 8 16.21 -39.78 46.04
CA GLY A 8 16.06 -38.70 45.06
C GLY A 8 17.43 -38.23 44.56
N SER A 9 17.57 -38.03 43.24
CA SER A 9 18.70 -37.32 42.66
C SER A 9 18.23 -35.98 42.11
N ALA A 10 18.91 -34.92 42.55
CA ALA A 10 18.79 -33.57 42.05
C ALA A 10 19.91 -33.32 41.03
N HIS A 11 19.56 -32.98 39.79
CA HIS A 11 20.39 -32.32 38.78
C HIS A 11 19.49 -31.20 38.22
N GLY A 12 19.88 -29.94 38.06
CA GLY A 12 21.17 -29.32 37.85
C GLY A 12 20.86 -28.17 36.89
N ALA A 13 20.63 -26.97 37.41
CA ALA A 13 20.19 -25.81 36.63
C ALA A 13 21.36 -25.28 35.79
N VAL A 14 21.23 -25.33 34.46
CA VAL A 14 22.14 -24.69 33.50
C VAL A 14 21.51 -23.38 33.05
N LEU A 15 22.13 -22.28 33.45
CA LEU A 15 21.82 -20.92 33.01
C LEU A 15 22.36 -20.74 31.58
N MET A 16 21.48 -20.68 30.58
CA MET A 16 21.86 -20.38 29.19
C MET A 16 21.43 -18.95 28.86
N ALA A 17 22.39 -18.03 28.84
CA ALA A 17 22.21 -16.67 28.36
C ALA A 17 22.10 -16.68 26.83
N MET A 18 20.91 -16.46 26.29
CA MET A 18 20.70 -16.26 24.85
C MET A 18 20.78 -14.77 24.52
N CYS A 19 21.80 -14.41 23.75
CA CYS A 19 21.93 -13.11 23.10
C CYS A 19 20.84 -12.94 22.02
N LEU A 20 19.95 -11.98 22.23
CA LEU A 20 19.00 -11.47 21.24
C LEU A 20 19.75 -10.68 20.15
N SER A 21 19.71 -11.17 18.91
CA SER A 21 20.13 -10.39 17.73
C SER A 21 18.89 -9.79 17.06
N SER A 22 18.75 -8.47 17.16
CA SER A 22 17.72 -7.68 16.50
C SER A 22 18.01 -7.60 14.99
N ALA A 23 17.25 -8.33 14.18
CA ALA A 23 17.22 -8.12 12.74
C ALA A 23 16.12 -7.10 12.40
N ALA A 24 16.53 -5.86 12.16
CA ALA A 24 15.66 -4.83 11.60
C ALA A 24 15.34 -5.16 10.13
N LEU A 25 14.11 -5.60 9.86
CA LEU A 25 13.57 -5.68 8.51
C LEU A 25 12.99 -4.31 8.16
N ALA A 26 13.63 -3.63 7.22
CA ALA A 26 13.13 -2.40 6.61
C ALA A 26 11.75 -2.67 5.98
N GLN A 27 10.71 -2.06 6.53
CA GLN A 27 9.38 -2.00 5.95
C GLN A 27 9.38 -0.86 4.92
N THR A 28 9.03 -1.16 3.67
CA THR A 28 8.71 -0.12 2.69
C THR A 28 7.34 0.47 3.04
N PRO A 29 7.20 1.79 3.22
CA PRO A 29 5.90 2.39 3.52
C PRO A 29 5.00 2.36 2.28
N MET A 30 3.87 1.66 2.38
CA MET A 30 2.75 1.82 1.45
C MET A 30 1.98 3.09 1.82
N VAL A 31 2.13 4.12 1.00
CA VAL A 31 1.35 5.37 1.11
C VAL A 31 -0.11 5.07 0.75
N ALA A 32 -0.97 4.98 1.76
CA ALA A 32 -2.41 4.92 1.58
C ALA A 32 -2.90 6.27 1.03
N THR A 33 -3.27 6.29 -0.25
CA THR A 33 -3.95 7.45 -0.86
C THR A 33 -5.42 7.38 -0.48
N ALA A 34 -5.88 8.26 0.42
CA ALA A 34 -7.29 8.40 0.75
C ALA A 34 -8.08 8.99 -0.42
N PRO A 35 -9.33 8.55 -0.68
CA PRO A 35 -10.18 9.19 -1.68
C PRO A 35 -10.60 10.57 -1.18
N GLN A 36 -10.23 11.63 -1.92
CA GLN A 36 -10.74 12.97 -1.66
C GLN A 36 -12.23 13.04 -1.98
N VAL A 37 -13.01 13.33 -0.95
CA VAL A 37 -14.43 13.70 -1.06
C VAL A 37 -14.51 15.11 -1.65
N ASN A 38 -15.06 15.22 -2.86
CA ASN A 38 -15.42 16.47 -3.51
C ASN A 38 -16.39 17.29 -2.63
N LYS A 39 -15.92 18.37 -2.01
CA LYS A 39 -16.77 19.47 -1.55
C LYS A 39 -16.79 20.58 -2.60
N LEU A 40 -17.98 20.85 -3.14
CA LEU A 40 -18.31 22.04 -3.94
C LEU A 40 -18.55 23.26 -3.02
N PRO A 41 -18.52 24.50 -3.56
CA PRO A 41 -17.71 25.58 -3.00
C PRO A 41 -18.53 26.64 -2.24
N GLY A 42 -17.88 27.34 -1.31
CA GLY A 42 -18.44 28.52 -0.67
C GLY A 42 -17.37 29.42 -0.06
N GLN A 43 -17.40 30.69 -0.47
CA GLN A 43 -16.74 31.86 0.14
C GLN A 43 -15.22 32.00 0.00
N ALA A 44 -14.81 32.71 -1.05
CA ALA A 44 -13.52 33.40 -1.10
C ALA A 44 -13.64 34.79 -0.46
N ALA A 45 -12.79 35.05 0.53
CA ALA A 45 -12.55 36.38 1.08
C ALA A 45 -11.74 37.24 0.09
N ARG A 46 -12.06 38.53 0.02
CA ARG A 46 -11.38 39.56 -0.79
C ARG A 46 -9.95 39.81 -0.31
N PRO A 47 -8.98 40.07 -1.22
CA PRO A 47 -7.81 40.89 -0.92
C PRO A 47 -7.91 42.30 -1.54
N ALA A 48 -7.30 43.26 -0.83
CA ALA A 48 -7.18 44.68 -1.19
C ALA A 48 -6.13 44.94 -2.30
N PRO A 49 -6.14 46.11 -2.97
CA PRO A 49 -5.29 46.39 -4.12
C PRO A 49 -3.90 46.92 -3.70
N VAL A 50 -2.86 46.50 -4.42
CA VAL A 50 -1.52 47.10 -4.36
C VAL A 50 -1.14 47.63 -5.74
N ALA A 51 -0.62 48.85 -5.73
CA ALA A 51 -0.34 49.72 -6.86
C ALA A 51 0.92 49.36 -7.67
N ASP A 52 1.00 49.98 -8.84
CA ASP A 52 2.00 49.90 -9.90
C ASP A 52 3.46 50.12 -9.47
N ALA A 53 4.39 49.38 -10.09
CA ALA A 53 5.74 49.85 -10.41
C ALA A 53 6.41 49.05 -11.55
N VAL A 54 7.11 49.80 -12.40
CA VAL A 54 7.71 49.53 -13.74
C VAL A 54 9.04 48.74 -13.67
N PRO A 55 9.52 48.07 -14.75
CA PRO A 55 10.59 47.08 -14.68
C PRO A 55 12.00 47.63 -15.01
N THR A 56 13.03 47.07 -14.38
CA THR A 56 14.44 47.25 -14.79
C THR A 56 15.20 45.91 -14.89
N LYS A 57 16.07 45.87 -15.91
CA LYS A 57 16.87 44.77 -16.49
C LYS A 57 17.92 44.09 -15.58
N PRO A 58 18.48 42.94 -16.00
CA PRO A 58 19.25 42.01 -15.17
C PRO A 58 20.76 42.30 -15.14
N LYS A 59 21.43 41.88 -14.05
CA LYS A 59 22.91 41.82 -13.94
C LYS A 59 23.38 40.40 -13.65
N THR A 60 24.38 40.00 -14.43
CA THR A 60 25.20 38.79 -14.44
C THR A 60 26.15 38.73 -13.23
N SER A 61 26.39 37.51 -12.73
CA SER A 61 27.39 37.20 -11.69
C SER A 61 28.72 36.74 -12.30
N PRO A 62 29.89 37.13 -11.75
CA PRO A 62 31.20 36.62 -12.16
C PRO A 62 31.80 35.57 -11.19
N ALA A 63 32.82 34.87 -11.73
CA ALA A 63 33.58 33.74 -11.18
C ALA A 63 34.56 34.08 -10.03
N PRO A 64 35.06 33.08 -9.27
CA PRO A 64 36.05 33.29 -8.22
C PRO A 64 37.50 33.12 -8.70
N GLN A 65 38.37 34.05 -8.27
CA GLN A 65 39.82 34.07 -8.46
C GLN A 65 40.57 33.36 -7.33
N ALA A 66 41.71 32.78 -7.71
CA ALA A 66 42.76 32.22 -6.87
C ALA A 66 43.61 33.31 -6.20
N ASN A 67 44.24 32.99 -5.06
CA ASN A 67 45.43 33.70 -4.64
C ASN A 67 46.41 32.81 -3.86
N ASN A 68 47.68 32.96 -4.21
CA ASN A 68 48.85 32.21 -3.75
C ASN A 68 49.66 33.00 -2.72
N ASN A 69 50.56 32.27 -2.03
CA ASN A 69 51.95 32.65 -1.67
C ASN A 69 52.26 33.26 -0.26
N PRO A 70 53.52 33.20 0.25
CA PRO A 70 54.08 32.06 1.02
C PRO A 70 54.99 32.46 2.24
N THR A 71 55.64 31.45 2.85
CA THR A 71 57.03 31.40 3.43
C THR A 71 57.17 31.13 4.96
N ALA A 72 58.11 30.22 5.26
CA ALA A 72 58.49 29.49 6.49
C ALA A 72 59.56 30.26 7.35
N PRO A 73 60.35 29.73 8.34
CA PRO A 73 60.68 28.31 8.68
C PRO A 73 60.90 27.88 10.17
N THR A 74 61.14 26.55 10.35
CA THR A 74 61.93 25.80 11.40
C THR A 74 61.38 25.75 12.85
N GLU A 75 61.42 24.65 13.63
CA GLU A 75 62.34 23.50 13.73
C GLU A 75 61.78 22.37 14.65
N SER A 76 62.26 21.11 14.46
CA SER A 76 62.30 19.94 15.39
C SER A 76 61.00 19.32 15.94
N THR A 77 60.73 17.99 15.98
CA THR A 77 61.57 16.78 16.09
C THR A 77 60.74 15.55 15.64
N ALA A 78 61.36 14.53 15.02
CA ALA A 78 60.76 13.21 14.68
C ALA A 78 61.08 12.16 15.78
N PRO A 79 60.80 10.83 15.67
CA PRO A 79 60.02 10.03 14.70
C PRO A 79 59.12 8.92 15.34
N ALA A 80 58.25 8.26 14.56
CA ALA A 80 58.01 6.79 14.57
C ALA A 80 56.79 6.43 13.70
N GLY A 81 56.92 5.38 12.90
CA GLY A 81 56.05 5.08 11.77
C GLY A 81 54.67 4.50 12.08
N SER A 82 53.81 4.55 11.07
CA SER A 82 52.64 3.67 10.94
C SER A 82 52.28 3.54 9.44
N PRO A 83 52.32 2.32 8.87
CA PRO A 83 52.00 2.07 7.47
C PRO A 83 50.49 2.09 7.21
N HIS A 84 50.10 2.66 6.07
CA HIS A 84 48.75 2.57 5.53
C HIS A 84 48.41 1.12 5.16
N GLY A 85 47.59 0.47 6.00
CA GLY A 85 46.92 -0.79 5.69
C GLY A 85 45.57 -0.52 5.03
N THR A 86 45.40 -1.03 3.82
CA THR A 86 44.14 -1.26 3.15
C THR A 86 43.16 -2.01 4.06
N VAL A 87 42.08 -1.36 4.48
CA VAL A 87 40.97 -2.04 5.17
C VAL A 87 40.12 -2.75 4.12
N THR A 88 40.52 -3.98 3.81
CA THR A 88 39.62 -5.01 3.29
C THR A 88 38.53 -5.26 4.33
N SER A 89 37.27 -5.03 3.97
CA SER A 89 36.11 -5.44 4.77
C SER A 89 36.12 -6.97 4.95
N PRO A 90 36.22 -7.50 6.17
CA PRO A 90 36.15 -8.94 6.39
C PRO A 90 34.67 -9.33 6.52
N HIS A 91 34.08 -9.82 5.43
CA HIS A 91 32.92 -10.70 5.57
C HIS A 91 33.42 -11.99 6.22
N GLY A 92 33.21 -12.08 7.53
CA GLY A 92 33.51 -13.27 8.33
C GLY A 92 32.77 -14.47 7.78
N GLY A 93 33.48 -15.29 7.01
CA GLY A 93 33.10 -16.65 6.68
C GLY A 93 33.20 -17.50 7.93
N SER A 94 32.07 -17.64 8.63
CA SER A 94 31.90 -18.74 9.57
C SER A 94 31.77 -20.04 8.76
N ASN A 95 32.88 -20.76 8.66
CA ASN A 95 32.92 -22.15 8.21
C ASN A 95 32.25 -23.04 9.28
N ALA A 96 30.93 -22.97 9.39
CA ALA A 96 30.15 -24.04 10.00
C ALA A 96 29.94 -25.11 8.93
N ALA A 97 30.73 -26.18 8.99
CA ALA A 97 30.56 -27.42 8.24
C ALA A 97 29.32 -28.20 8.75
N GLY A 98 28.16 -27.55 8.75
CA GLY A 98 26.85 -28.15 8.97
C GLY A 98 26.03 -28.02 7.69
N MET A 99 25.76 -29.15 7.03
CA MET A 99 24.87 -29.32 5.86
C MET A 99 24.50 -28.03 5.13
N ARG A 100 25.31 -27.64 4.13
CA ARG A 100 24.87 -26.64 3.14
C ARG A 100 23.62 -27.20 2.46
N ARG A 101 22.45 -26.73 2.90
CA ARG A 101 21.20 -26.99 2.17
C ARG A 101 21.41 -26.51 0.74
N PRO A 102 21.06 -27.30 -0.28
CA PRO A 102 21.13 -26.87 -1.66
C PRO A 102 20.42 -25.53 -1.79
N GLN A 103 21.16 -24.47 -2.12
CA GLN A 103 20.55 -23.17 -2.35
C GLN A 103 19.71 -23.31 -3.61
N ALA A 104 18.42 -23.00 -3.50
CA ALA A 104 17.54 -23.09 -4.65
C ALA A 104 18.08 -22.19 -5.79
N PRO A 105 18.00 -22.65 -7.05
CA PRO A 105 18.46 -21.87 -8.18
C PRO A 105 17.67 -20.55 -8.24
N MET A 106 18.38 -19.46 -8.48
CA MET A 106 17.79 -18.12 -8.52
C MET A 106 17.58 -17.68 -9.96
N ASP A 107 16.39 -17.18 -10.23
CA ASP A 107 16.09 -16.52 -11.50
C ASP A 107 16.84 -15.19 -11.61
N ARG A 108 17.14 -14.79 -12.84
CA ARG A 108 17.88 -13.56 -13.12
C ARG A 108 17.23 -12.81 -14.27
N SER A 109 17.17 -11.49 -14.14
CA SER A 109 16.78 -10.58 -15.20
C SER A 109 17.72 -9.39 -15.16
N SER A 110 18.50 -9.19 -16.22
CA SER A 110 19.44 -8.06 -16.30
C SER A 110 19.60 -7.56 -17.72
N VAL A 111 19.91 -6.27 -17.85
CA VAL A 111 20.35 -5.68 -19.12
C VAL A 111 21.67 -6.32 -19.52
N ASP A 112 21.80 -6.72 -20.77
CA ASP A 112 22.97 -7.41 -21.30
C ASP A 112 23.45 -6.72 -22.59
N PRO A 113 24.62 -6.04 -22.57
CA PRO A 113 25.18 -5.36 -23.73
C PRO A 113 25.47 -6.28 -24.93
N THR A 114 25.60 -7.58 -24.69
CA THR A 114 25.83 -8.57 -25.77
C THR A 114 24.53 -8.94 -26.49
N VAL A 115 23.37 -8.66 -25.87
CA VAL A 115 22.06 -8.84 -26.49
C VAL A 115 21.71 -7.55 -27.24
N PRO A 116 21.35 -7.62 -28.54
CA PRO A 116 20.99 -6.42 -29.30
C PRO A 116 19.82 -5.65 -28.69
N ALA A 117 19.87 -4.31 -28.79
CA ALA A 117 18.77 -3.44 -28.37
C ALA A 117 17.43 -3.86 -29.00
N GLY A 118 16.33 -3.65 -28.27
CA GLY A 118 15.00 -4.10 -28.70
C GLY A 118 14.83 -5.62 -28.77
N SER A 119 15.70 -6.39 -28.10
CA SER A 119 15.60 -7.85 -27.99
C SER A 119 15.53 -8.32 -26.53
N VAL A 120 14.83 -9.44 -26.34
CA VAL A 120 14.81 -10.19 -25.08
C VAL A 120 15.32 -11.58 -25.34
N PHE A 121 16.36 -11.99 -24.63
CA PHE A 121 16.93 -13.33 -24.67
C PHE A 121 16.53 -14.07 -23.40
N VAL A 122 15.88 -15.22 -23.55
CA VAL A 122 15.37 -16.03 -22.44
C VAL A 122 16.06 -17.39 -22.46
N GLN A 123 16.59 -17.79 -21.32
CA GLN A 123 17.08 -19.13 -21.07
C GLN A 123 16.18 -19.82 -20.04
N LEU A 124 15.70 -21.01 -20.38
CA LEU A 124 14.99 -21.89 -19.45
C LEU A 124 15.88 -23.04 -19.01
N ARG A 125 15.98 -23.24 -17.70
CA ARG A 125 16.72 -24.36 -17.08
C ARG A 125 15.86 -25.10 -16.09
N ASP A 126 16.21 -26.36 -15.81
CA ASP A 126 15.61 -27.10 -14.71
C ASP A 126 16.37 -26.89 -13.38
N VAL A 127 15.99 -27.64 -12.35
CA VAL A 127 16.62 -27.58 -11.02
C VAL A 127 18.10 -27.99 -11.01
N THR A 128 18.54 -28.78 -11.98
CA THR A 128 19.94 -29.22 -12.14
C THR A 128 20.76 -28.25 -13.01
N GLY A 129 20.10 -27.25 -13.61
CA GLY A 129 20.70 -26.34 -14.58
C GLY A 129 20.70 -26.89 -16.01
N ALA A 130 20.09 -28.05 -16.28
CA ALA A 130 19.99 -28.58 -17.64
C ALA A 130 19.02 -27.71 -18.47
N PRO A 131 19.31 -27.50 -19.77
CA PRO A 131 18.46 -26.68 -20.63
C PRO A 131 17.10 -27.34 -20.88
N LEU A 132 16.04 -26.54 -20.91
CA LEU A 132 14.69 -27.02 -21.17
C LEU A 132 14.26 -26.70 -22.61
N ALA A 133 14.35 -27.69 -23.49
CA ALA A 133 14.01 -27.57 -24.90
C ALA A 133 12.50 -27.65 -25.18
N ALA A 134 12.08 -27.08 -26.32
CA ALA A 134 10.71 -27.10 -26.85
C ALA A 134 9.63 -26.59 -25.88
N ARG A 135 10.01 -25.76 -24.89
CA ARG A 135 9.09 -25.17 -23.92
C ARG A 135 8.54 -23.85 -24.44
N THR A 136 7.23 -23.66 -24.25
CA THR A 136 6.56 -22.42 -24.60
C THR A 136 6.99 -21.29 -23.66
N VAL A 137 7.51 -20.22 -24.23
CA VAL A 137 7.81 -18.96 -23.54
C VAL A 137 6.84 -17.90 -24.06
N VAL A 138 6.18 -17.21 -23.14
CA VAL A 138 5.21 -16.17 -23.42
C VAL A 138 5.78 -14.83 -22.98
N LEU A 139 5.86 -13.87 -23.89
CA LEU A 139 6.17 -12.48 -23.61
C LEU A 139 4.86 -11.68 -23.55
N ASN A 140 4.54 -11.18 -22.36
CA ASN A 140 3.47 -10.22 -22.17
C ASN A 140 4.02 -8.81 -22.39
N VAL A 141 3.37 -8.06 -23.27
CA VAL A 141 3.71 -6.66 -23.59
C VAL A 141 2.57 -5.78 -23.11
N THR A 142 2.86 -4.88 -22.18
CA THR A 142 1.91 -3.86 -21.72
C THR A 142 2.35 -2.49 -22.24
N ARG A 143 1.44 -1.76 -22.86
CA ARG A 143 1.64 -0.38 -23.31
C ARG A 143 0.71 0.56 -22.55
N GLN A 144 1.23 1.63 -21.97
CA GLN A 144 0.46 2.61 -21.20
C GLN A 144 0.61 4.00 -21.81
N THR A 145 -0.48 4.56 -22.34
CA THR A 145 -0.51 5.92 -22.87
C THR A 145 -1.64 6.75 -22.26
N ILE A 146 -1.49 8.08 -22.26
CA ILE A 146 -2.52 8.99 -21.74
C ILE A 146 -3.78 8.97 -22.62
N ALA A 147 -3.61 8.84 -23.94
CA ALA A 147 -4.70 8.94 -24.91
C ALA A 147 -5.52 7.65 -25.04
N GLU A 148 -4.86 6.47 -25.02
CA GLU A 148 -5.50 5.18 -25.30
C GLU A 148 -5.66 4.32 -24.03
N GLY A 149 -5.09 4.75 -22.90
CA GLY A 149 -5.05 3.96 -21.67
C GLY A 149 -4.05 2.80 -21.74
N THR A 150 -4.41 1.67 -21.13
CA THR A 150 -3.55 0.47 -21.07
C THR A 150 -3.95 -0.53 -22.16
N SER A 151 -3.03 -0.85 -23.06
CA SER A 151 -3.16 -1.94 -24.03
C SER A 151 -2.24 -3.10 -23.68
N ARG A 152 -2.67 -4.33 -23.95
CA ARG A 152 -1.94 -5.57 -23.68
C ARG A 152 -1.86 -6.41 -24.94
N SER A 153 -0.68 -6.94 -25.24
CA SER A 153 -0.48 -7.92 -26.31
C SER A 153 0.45 -9.03 -25.85
N ILE A 154 0.39 -10.17 -26.55
CA ILE A 154 1.13 -11.38 -26.18
C ILE A 154 1.92 -11.85 -27.40
N GLN A 155 3.18 -12.21 -27.18
CA GLN A 155 3.99 -12.95 -28.14
C GLN A 155 4.40 -14.28 -27.54
N GLN A 156 4.49 -15.32 -28.37
CA GLN A 156 4.80 -16.67 -27.90
C GLN A 156 5.89 -17.28 -28.78
N LEU A 157 6.88 -17.89 -28.15
CA LEU A 157 7.95 -18.64 -28.80
C LEU A 157 8.14 -19.99 -28.09
N ARG A 158 8.94 -20.87 -28.69
CA ARG A 158 9.42 -22.09 -28.06
C ARG A 158 10.93 -22.02 -27.88
N THR A 159 11.43 -22.62 -26.80
CA THR A 159 12.87 -22.77 -26.61
C THR A 159 13.47 -23.78 -27.59
N ASP A 160 14.69 -23.52 -28.03
CA ASP A 160 15.49 -24.44 -28.84
C ASP A 160 16.08 -25.60 -28.01
N GLN A 161 16.91 -26.44 -28.62
CA GLN A 161 17.56 -27.58 -27.95
C GLN A 161 18.50 -27.17 -26.80
N SER A 162 18.98 -25.92 -26.81
CA SER A 162 19.82 -25.35 -25.76
C SER A 162 19.01 -24.58 -24.71
N GLY A 163 17.67 -24.63 -24.78
CA GLY A 163 16.78 -23.99 -23.82
C GLY A 163 16.62 -22.48 -24.04
N PHE A 164 16.95 -21.96 -25.22
CA PHE A 164 16.88 -20.53 -25.51
C PHE A 164 15.66 -20.13 -26.34
N ALA A 165 15.07 -18.98 -26.02
CA ALA A 165 14.08 -18.30 -26.85
C ALA A 165 14.46 -16.83 -26.99
N ARG A 166 14.27 -16.24 -28.18
CA ARG A 166 14.64 -14.85 -28.45
C ARG A 166 13.51 -14.07 -29.09
N PHE A 167 13.01 -13.06 -28.37
CA PHE A 167 12.09 -12.06 -28.89
C PHE A 167 12.89 -10.88 -29.45
N GLN A 168 12.42 -10.29 -30.55
CA GLN A 168 13.12 -9.24 -31.28
C GLN A 168 12.14 -8.16 -31.74
N ARG A 169 12.67 -7.01 -32.15
CA ARG A 169 11.88 -5.86 -32.65
C ARG A 169 10.87 -5.35 -31.61
N LEU A 170 11.27 -5.36 -30.34
CA LEU A 170 10.51 -4.84 -29.23
C LEU A 170 10.81 -3.35 -29.03
N SER A 171 9.79 -2.57 -28.64
CA SER A 171 9.95 -1.15 -28.37
C SER A 171 10.71 -0.91 -27.07
N SER A 172 11.72 -0.04 -27.08
CA SER A 172 12.43 0.41 -25.88
C SER A 172 11.85 1.69 -25.28
N ASN A 173 10.68 2.14 -25.75
CA ASN A 173 10.04 3.34 -25.23
C ASN A 173 9.53 3.14 -23.81
N THR A 174 9.42 4.23 -23.05
CA THR A 174 9.01 4.22 -21.64
C THR A 174 7.54 3.86 -21.42
N ASP A 175 6.71 3.96 -22.45
CA ASP A 175 5.30 3.53 -22.43
C ASP A 175 5.14 2.01 -22.50
N PHE A 176 6.22 1.24 -22.75
CA PHE A 176 6.18 -0.22 -22.79
C PHE A 176 6.77 -0.84 -21.53
N SER A 177 6.17 -1.95 -21.09
CA SER A 177 6.72 -2.85 -20.10
C SER A 177 6.51 -4.31 -20.52
N TYR A 178 7.43 -5.16 -20.09
CA TYR A 178 7.56 -6.53 -20.54
C TYR A 178 7.58 -7.48 -19.36
N ARG A 179 7.03 -8.68 -19.57
CA ARG A 179 7.10 -9.77 -18.61
C ARG A 179 7.15 -11.11 -19.32
N ILE A 180 8.18 -11.90 -19.02
CA ILE A 180 8.30 -13.27 -19.53
C ILE A 180 7.56 -14.22 -18.60
N ARG A 181 6.90 -15.21 -19.18
CA ARG A 181 6.18 -16.27 -18.48
C ARG A 181 6.41 -17.61 -19.17
N THR A 182 6.53 -18.68 -18.40
CA THR A 182 6.48 -20.07 -18.86
C THR A 182 5.65 -20.89 -17.88
N GLU A 183 5.06 -21.98 -18.35
CA GLU A 183 4.20 -22.83 -17.53
C GLU A 183 4.76 -24.26 -17.46
N GLN A 184 4.58 -24.91 -16.31
CA GLN A 184 4.77 -26.34 -16.13
C GLN A 184 3.61 -26.90 -15.29
N GLY A 185 2.70 -27.61 -15.96
CA GLY A 185 1.44 -28.02 -15.33
C GLY A 185 0.65 -26.77 -14.91
N GLU A 186 0.31 -26.67 -13.63
CA GLU A 186 -0.39 -25.52 -13.06
C GLU A 186 0.56 -24.43 -12.53
N ALA A 187 1.86 -24.71 -12.47
CA ALA A 187 2.84 -23.74 -12.03
C ALA A 187 3.16 -22.75 -13.16
N THR A 188 3.18 -21.47 -12.80
CA THR A 188 3.57 -20.35 -13.64
C THR A 188 4.88 -19.77 -13.13
N TYR A 189 5.88 -19.72 -13.98
CA TYR A 189 7.18 -19.10 -13.71
C TYR A 189 7.26 -17.82 -14.52
N ALA A 190 7.56 -16.70 -13.87
CA ALA A 190 7.60 -15.42 -14.55
C ALA A 190 8.75 -14.56 -14.06
N SER A 191 9.23 -13.71 -14.96
CA SER A 191 10.17 -12.65 -14.59
C SER A 191 9.46 -11.56 -13.78
N PRO A 192 10.23 -10.73 -13.04
CA PRO A 192 9.79 -9.38 -12.71
C PRO A 192 9.40 -8.61 -13.98
N ILE A 193 8.57 -7.59 -13.83
CA ILE A 193 8.28 -6.66 -14.93
C ILE A 193 9.54 -5.83 -15.19
N PHE A 194 9.88 -5.65 -16.46
CA PHE A 194 11.04 -4.85 -16.85
C PHE A 194 10.71 -3.96 -18.05
N ARG A 195 11.54 -2.94 -18.24
CA ARG A 195 11.57 -2.11 -19.45
C ARG A 195 12.86 -2.39 -20.20
N LEU A 196 12.82 -2.27 -21.52
CA LEU A 196 14.01 -2.44 -22.34
C LEU A 196 14.86 -1.17 -22.33
N SER A 197 16.18 -1.36 -22.25
CA SER A 197 17.13 -0.28 -22.48
C SER A 197 17.16 0.06 -23.98
N PRO A 198 17.31 1.34 -24.36
CA PRO A 198 17.52 1.72 -25.76
C PRO A 198 18.91 1.30 -26.28
N ALA A 199 19.88 1.09 -25.38
CA ALA A 199 21.27 0.79 -25.74
C ALA A 199 21.59 -0.72 -25.80
N ALA A 200 20.80 -1.56 -25.15
CA ALA A 200 21.08 -2.99 -24.99
C ALA A 200 19.80 -3.79 -24.78
N GLY A 201 19.86 -5.09 -25.06
CA GLY A 201 18.76 -6.02 -24.80
C GLY A 201 18.68 -6.48 -23.34
N GLN A 202 17.67 -7.31 -23.08
CA GLN A 202 17.49 -7.96 -21.78
C GLN A 202 17.85 -9.45 -21.87
N SER A 203 18.60 -9.94 -20.89
CA SER A 203 18.86 -11.37 -20.70
C SER A 203 18.13 -11.87 -19.46
N LEU A 204 17.39 -12.98 -19.61
CA LEU A 204 16.64 -13.61 -18.54
C LEU A 204 17.02 -15.09 -18.42
N LEU A 205 17.19 -15.53 -17.18
CA LEU A 205 17.30 -16.94 -16.81
C LEU A 205 16.13 -17.26 -15.88
N LEU A 206 15.28 -18.20 -16.29
CA LEU A 206 14.18 -18.73 -15.48
C LEU A 206 14.38 -20.22 -15.25
N HIS A 207 14.20 -20.64 -14.00
CA HIS A 207 14.23 -22.05 -13.62
C HIS A 207 12.82 -22.61 -13.50
N VAL A 208 12.56 -23.71 -14.19
CA VAL A 208 11.30 -24.45 -14.10
C VAL A 208 11.53 -25.68 -13.24
N LEU A 209 10.82 -25.75 -12.12
CA LEU A 209 11.09 -26.72 -11.05
C LEU A 209 10.00 -27.80 -11.01
N PRO A 210 10.27 -28.97 -10.42
CA PRO A 210 9.22 -29.95 -10.14
C PRO A 210 8.09 -29.35 -9.31
N VAL A 211 6.84 -29.68 -9.64
CA VAL A 211 5.65 -29.11 -9.02
C VAL A 211 5.00 -30.12 -8.08
N THR A 212 4.66 -29.70 -6.86
CA THR A 212 3.84 -30.47 -5.92
C THR A 212 2.60 -29.67 -5.50
N ARG A 213 1.47 -30.36 -5.37
CA ARG A 213 0.24 -29.82 -4.76
C ARG A 213 0.15 -30.15 -3.28
N GLN A 214 0.90 -31.17 -2.86
CA GLN A 214 0.76 -31.77 -1.55
C GLN A 214 1.57 -30.99 -0.52
N LEU A 215 0.88 -30.26 0.36
CA LEU A 215 1.51 -29.47 1.41
C LEU A 215 2.40 -30.36 2.31
N SER A 216 2.02 -31.62 2.58
CA SER A 216 2.85 -32.53 3.40
C SER A 216 4.25 -32.75 2.84
N THR A 217 4.40 -32.77 1.51
CA THR A 217 5.69 -32.95 0.81
C THR A 217 6.41 -31.64 0.51
N ALA A 218 5.66 -30.54 0.43
CA ALA A 218 6.23 -29.22 0.22
C ALA A 218 6.95 -28.78 1.51
N MET A 219 8.20 -28.33 1.43
CA MET A 219 8.89 -27.72 2.56
C MET A 219 8.47 -26.26 2.69
N VAL A 220 7.18 -26.06 2.93
CA VAL A 220 6.54 -24.75 3.03
C VAL A 220 6.13 -24.48 4.47
N GLY A 221 6.50 -23.29 4.97
CA GLY A 221 6.03 -22.72 6.23
C GLY A 221 5.53 -21.30 6.02
N MET A 222 4.74 -20.77 6.94
CA MET A 222 4.13 -19.45 6.80
C MET A 222 4.27 -18.62 8.08
N THR A 223 4.28 -17.30 7.92
CA THR A 223 4.04 -16.35 9.01
C THR A 223 2.83 -15.50 8.68
N GLY A 224 1.91 -15.33 9.62
CA GLY A 224 0.74 -14.48 9.48
C GLY A 224 0.92 -13.13 10.21
N PHE A 225 0.40 -12.06 9.61
CA PHE A 225 0.23 -10.76 10.24
C PHE A 225 -1.19 -10.27 10.01
N VAL A 226 -1.90 -9.97 11.10
CA VAL A 226 -3.26 -9.41 11.07
C VAL A 226 -3.21 -8.01 11.66
N SER A 227 -3.63 -7.02 10.90
CA SER A 227 -3.79 -5.64 11.34
C SER A 227 -5.27 -5.32 11.50
N VAL A 228 -5.62 -4.77 12.66
CA VAL A 228 -6.97 -4.33 13.01
C VAL A 228 -6.96 -2.81 13.11
N GLN A 229 -7.71 -2.15 12.22
CA GLN A 229 -7.88 -0.70 12.24
C GLN A 229 -9.33 -0.37 12.59
N PRO A 230 -9.61 0.04 13.84
CA PRO A 230 -10.91 0.54 14.22
C PRO A 230 -11.25 1.81 13.43
N ARG A 231 -12.41 1.84 12.78
CA ARG A 231 -13.04 3.05 12.22
C ARG A 231 -14.39 3.25 12.89
N ASP A 232 -15.07 4.35 12.55
CA ASP A 232 -16.34 4.72 13.17
C ASP A 232 -17.37 3.57 13.10
N ASP A 233 -17.66 3.06 11.90
CA ASP A 233 -18.72 2.06 11.67
C ASP A 233 -18.20 0.64 11.33
N VAL A 234 -16.89 0.50 11.09
CA VAL A 234 -16.28 -0.78 10.67
C VAL A 234 -14.90 -0.98 11.27
N PHE A 235 -14.49 -2.23 11.43
CA PHE A 235 -13.09 -2.63 11.60
C PHE A 235 -12.51 -2.97 10.24
N SER A 236 -11.50 -2.21 9.81
CA SER A 236 -10.74 -2.53 8.61
C SER A 236 -9.67 -3.56 8.98
N MET A 237 -9.84 -4.77 8.45
CA MET A 237 -8.95 -5.90 8.68
C MET A 237 -8.00 -6.03 7.49
N GLU A 238 -6.70 -6.11 7.76
CA GLU A 238 -5.69 -6.44 6.76
C GLU A 238 -4.91 -7.66 7.22
N VAL A 239 -4.92 -8.69 6.38
CA VAL A 239 -4.27 -9.96 6.66
C VAL A 239 -3.20 -10.16 5.61
N SER A 240 -1.97 -10.42 6.06
CA SER A 240 -0.87 -10.78 5.19
C SER A 240 -0.19 -12.05 5.66
N TYR A 241 0.24 -12.86 4.70
CA TYR A 241 1.07 -14.02 4.94
C TYR A 241 2.37 -13.88 4.18
N THR A 242 3.47 -14.26 4.83
CA THR A 242 4.71 -14.57 4.12
C THR A 242 4.85 -16.08 4.06
N VAL A 243 4.81 -16.61 2.84
CA VAL A 243 5.02 -18.02 2.54
C VAL A 243 6.49 -18.25 2.26
N PHE A 244 7.10 -19.16 3.02
CA PHE A 244 8.49 -19.57 2.87
C PHE A 244 8.52 -20.95 2.26
N ASN A 245 9.00 -21.08 1.04
CA ASN A 245 9.32 -22.38 0.45
C ASN A 245 10.83 -22.59 0.54
N VAL A 246 11.26 -23.49 1.42
CA VAL A 246 12.68 -23.83 1.61
C VAL A 246 13.08 -25.13 0.91
N GLY A 247 12.16 -25.72 0.12
CA GLY A 247 12.39 -26.93 -0.65
C GLY A 247 12.90 -26.65 -2.06
N ALA A 248 13.22 -27.71 -2.80
CA ALA A 248 13.61 -27.64 -4.21
C ALA A 248 12.42 -27.69 -5.19
N ASN A 249 11.23 -28.02 -4.68
CA ASN A 249 10.02 -28.14 -5.48
C ASN A 249 9.19 -26.87 -5.39
N THR A 250 8.55 -26.52 -6.49
CA THR A 250 7.51 -25.49 -6.52
C THR A 250 6.22 -26.03 -5.92
N TRP A 251 5.60 -25.26 -5.04
CA TRP A 251 4.30 -25.60 -4.46
C TRP A 251 3.19 -24.80 -5.15
N VAL A 252 2.13 -25.49 -5.57
CA VAL A 252 0.90 -24.88 -6.09
C VAL A 252 -0.26 -25.27 -5.16
N PRO A 253 -0.89 -24.31 -4.46
CA PRO A 253 -1.95 -24.63 -3.51
C PRO A 253 -3.21 -25.13 -4.23
N SER A 254 -3.69 -26.32 -3.88
CA SER A 254 -4.93 -26.88 -4.45
C SER A 254 -6.18 -26.53 -3.65
N SER A 255 -6.08 -26.56 -2.31
CA SER A 255 -7.21 -26.49 -1.38
C SER A 255 -6.94 -25.63 -0.14
N VAL A 256 -6.05 -24.64 -0.27
CA VAL A 256 -5.73 -23.74 0.84
C VAL A 256 -6.63 -22.52 0.77
N SER A 257 -7.57 -22.44 1.71
CA SER A 257 -8.55 -21.35 1.82
C SER A 257 -8.77 -20.99 3.27
N ILE A 258 -9.23 -19.76 3.51
CA ILE A 258 -9.62 -19.24 4.81
C ILE A 258 -11.10 -18.89 4.74
N GLN A 259 -11.86 -19.32 5.74
CA GLN A 259 -13.21 -18.83 5.99
C GLN A 259 -13.14 -17.43 6.59
N LEU A 260 -13.79 -16.47 5.94
CA LEU A 260 -13.94 -15.12 6.46
C LEU A 260 -14.96 -15.13 7.61
N PRO A 261 -14.79 -14.24 8.61
CA PRO A 261 -15.74 -14.12 9.69
C PRO A 261 -17.12 -13.66 9.19
N GLU A 262 -18.17 -13.97 9.95
CA GLU A 262 -19.53 -13.51 9.65
C GLU A 262 -19.59 -11.98 9.56
N GLY A 263 -20.34 -11.46 8.59
CA GLY A 263 -20.45 -10.01 8.35
C GLY A 263 -19.24 -9.38 7.65
N ALA A 264 -18.27 -10.17 7.18
CA ALA A 264 -17.19 -9.66 6.35
C ALA A 264 -17.73 -9.02 5.05
N THR A 265 -17.30 -7.79 4.78
CA THR A 265 -17.67 -7.02 3.60
C THR A 265 -16.45 -6.41 2.92
N ALA A 266 -16.61 -5.90 1.71
CA ALA A 266 -15.56 -5.19 0.96
C ALA A 266 -14.24 -5.99 0.83
N VAL A 267 -14.35 -7.31 0.64
CA VAL A 267 -13.20 -8.20 0.49
C VAL A 267 -12.40 -7.79 -0.72
N THR A 268 -11.16 -7.38 -0.49
CA THR A 268 -10.21 -6.96 -1.51
C THR A 268 -8.94 -7.80 -1.38
N ALA A 269 -8.65 -8.62 -2.38
CA ALA A 269 -7.35 -9.26 -2.49
C ALA A 269 -6.46 -8.47 -3.45
N GLU A 270 -5.13 -8.58 -3.33
CA GLU A 270 -4.22 -7.89 -4.24
C GLU A 270 -4.52 -8.23 -5.72
N GLU A 271 -5.08 -7.25 -6.43
CA GLU A 271 -5.24 -7.27 -7.87
C GLU A 271 -3.97 -6.70 -8.51
N GLY A 272 -3.06 -7.59 -8.90
CA GLY A 272 -1.79 -7.18 -9.50
C GLY A 272 -1.18 -8.23 -10.40
N MET A 273 -0.08 -7.87 -11.04
CA MET A 273 0.77 -8.81 -11.78
C MET A 273 1.54 -9.77 -10.85
N ALA A 274 1.21 -9.84 -9.55
CA ALA A 274 1.74 -10.86 -8.67
C ALA A 274 1.13 -12.22 -9.03
N ASP A 275 2.00 -13.22 -9.22
CA ASP A 275 1.55 -14.58 -9.58
C ASP A 275 0.99 -15.33 -8.36
N THR A 276 1.35 -14.89 -7.15
CA THR A 276 0.87 -15.39 -5.87
C THR A 276 -0.05 -14.37 -5.24
N ARG A 277 -1.26 -14.80 -4.83
CA ARG A 277 -2.26 -13.92 -4.22
C ARG A 277 -3.37 -14.71 -3.55
N PHE A 278 -4.23 -14.01 -2.83
CA PHE A 278 -5.55 -14.51 -2.49
C PHE A 278 -6.56 -14.18 -3.60
N VAL A 279 -7.61 -14.98 -3.70
CA VAL A 279 -8.76 -14.71 -4.57
C VAL A 279 -10.03 -15.00 -3.77
N PRO A 280 -11.02 -14.10 -3.77
CA PRO A 280 -12.32 -14.40 -3.16
C PRO A 280 -12.98 -15.57 -3.88
N VAL A 281 -13.58 -16.48 -3.12
CA VAL A 281 -14.34 -17.63 -3.61
C VAL A 281 -15.68 -17.65 -2.88
N GLY A 282 -16.74 -17.21 -3.56
CA GLY A 282 -18.02 -16.95 -2.90
C GLY A 282 -18.00 -15.63 -2.12
N GLU A 283 -18.88 -15.50 -1.13
CA GLU A 283 -19.02 -14.28 -0.31
C GLU A 283 -18.16 -14.33 0.97
N ASP A 284 -17.76 -15.52 1.40
CA ASP A 284 -17.30 -15.79 2.77
C ASP A 284 -15.97 -16.53 2.81
N ARG A 285 -15.28 -16.74 1.68
CA ARG A 285 -13.97 -17.41 1.65
C ARG A 285 -12.97 -16.70 0.78
N VAL A 286 -11.71 -16.79 1.16
CA VAL A 286 -10.56 -16.43 0.32
C VAL A 286 -9.68 -17.65 0.09
N LYS A 287 -9.26 -17.87 -1.15
CA LYS A 287 -8.39 -18.98 -1.54
C LYS A 287 -6.99 -18.48 -1.88
N LEU A 288 -5.98 -19.14 -1.33
CA LEU A 288 -4.59 -18.93 -1.72
C LEU A 288 -4.35 -19.56 -3.09
N VAL A 289 -3.89 -18.77 -4.07
CA VAL A 289 -3.58 -19.26 -5.41
C VAL A 289 -2.20 -18.78 -5.85
N GLY A 290 -1.68 -19.44 -6.89
CA GLY A 290 -0.44 -19.05 -7.53
C GLY A 290 0.66 -20.08 -7.38
N THR A 291 1.87 -19.65 -7.72
CA THR A 291 3.04 -20.52 -7.81
C THR A 291 4.08 -20.10 -6.78
N TYR A 292 4.25 -20.92 -5.75
CA TYR A 292 5.20 -20.68 -4.67
C TYR A 292 6.48 -21.47 -4.94
N GLY A 293 7.34 -20.90 -5.79
CA GLY A 293 8.71 -21.40 -5.98
C GLY A 293 9.55 -21.23 -4.70
N PRO A 294 10.78 -21.78 -4.66
CA PRO A 294 11.69 -21.58 -3.54
C PRO A 294 11.92 -20.10 -3.22
N GLY A 295 11.99 -19.75 -1.94
CA GLY A 295 12.14 -18.37 -1.46
C GLY A 295 10.96 -17.88 -0.63
N LYS A 296 10.78 -16.55 -0.60
CA LYS A 296 9.75 -15.87 0.19
C LYS A 296 8.73 -15.21 -0.73
N HIS A 297 7.45 -15.39 -0.40
CA HIS A 297 6.33 -14.81 -1.14
C HIS A 297 5.39 -14.14 -0.16
N ALA A 298 5.19 -12.83 -0.32
CA ALA A 298 4.21 -12.09 0.46
C ALA A 298 2.88 -12.09 -0.30
N VAL A 299 1.79 -12.31 0.42
CA VAL A 299 0.42 -12.20 -0.11
C VAL A 299 -0.46 -11.56 0.94
N SER A 300 -1.43 -10.75 0.52
CA SER A 300 -2.35 -10.10 1.43
C SER A 300 -3.78 -10.05 0.89
N TYR A 301 -4.72 -9.85 1.80
CA TYR A 301 -6.09 -9.50 1.51
C TYR A 301 -6.65 -8.63 2.65
N ARG A 302 -7.74 -7.93 2.36
CA ARG A 302 -8.36 -6.95 3.24
C ARG A 302 -9.86 -7.16 3.24
N TYR A 303 -10.52 -6.89 4.35
CA TYR A 303 -11.97 -6.93 4.47
C TYR A 303 -12.41 -6.04 5.63
N ASN A 304 -13.70 -5.73 5.68
CA ASN A 304 -14.28 -4.95 6.77
C ASN A 304 -15.23 -5.81 7.59
N LEU A 305 -15.23 -5.61 8.91
CA LEU A 305 -16.23 -6.16 9.82
C LEU A 305 -17.07 -5.02 10.42
N PRO A 306 -18.37 -5.23 10.70
CA PRO A 306 -19.20 -4.21 11.32
C PRO A 306 -18.71 -3.88 12.73
N ASN A 307 -18.72 -2.59 13.07
CA ASN A 307 -18.51 -2.14 14.44
C ASN A 307 -19.86 -2.06 15.16
N GLU A 308 -20.06 -2.91 16.16
CA GLU A 308 -21.30 -2.93 16.95
C GLU A 308 -21.39 -1.77 17.95
N HIS A 309 -20.38 -0.90 17.97
CA HIS A 309 -20.23 0.23 18.90
C HIS A 309 -20.30 -0.20 20.38
N LYS A 310 -19.86 -1.42 20.66
CA LYS A 310 -19.69 -1.95 22.01
C LYS A 310 -18.30 -1.61 22.53
N GLU A 311 -18.15 -1.54 23.85
CA GLU A 311 -16.85 -1.28 24.48
C GLU A 311 -15.86 -2.43 24.23
N THR A 312 -16.40 -3.64 24.10
CA THR A 312 -15.65 -4.87 23.84
C THR A 312 -16.25 -5.62 22.65
N GLN A 313 -15.39 -6.09 21.75
CA GLN A 313 -15.75 -6.91 20.60
C GLN A 313 -14.70 -8.00 20.39
N SER A 314 -15.16 -9.16 19.95
CA SER A 314 -14.31 -10.31 19.65
C SER A 314 -14.42 -10.71 18.20
N PHE A 315 -13.33 -11.23 17.64
CA PHE A 315 -13.25 -11.70 16.27
C PHE A 315 -12.58 -13.07 16.23
N ASP A 316 -13.18 -14.00 15.50
CA ASP A 316 -12.58 -15.31 15.24
C ASP A 316 -11.92 -15.29 13.87
N PHE A 317 -10.67 -15.78 13.81
CA PHE A 317 -9.86 -15.76 12.60
C PHE A 317 -9.24 -17.13 12.34
N GLU A 318 -9.56 -17.73 11.20
CA GLU A 318 -8.93 -18.97 10.75
C GLU A 318 -7.55 -18.69 10.15
N LEU A 319 -6.56 -19.51 10.52
CA LEU A 319 -5.19 -19.42 10.03
C LEU A 319 -4.93 -20.43 8.92
N LEU A 320 -3.99 -20.07 8.03
CA LEU A 320 -3.44 -21.04 7.09
C LEU A 320 -2.71 -22.18 7.80
N PRO A 321 -2.65 -23.38 7.19
CA PRO A 321 -1.85 -24.46 7.73
C PRO A 321 -0.36 -24.11 7.76
N ARG A 322 0.36 -24.64 8.75
CA ARG A 322 1.82 -24.47 8.92
C ARG A 322 2.27 -23.02 9.15
N VAL A 323 1.43 -22.24 9.80
CA VAL A 323 1.82 -20.94 10.31
C VAL A 323 2.65 -21.13 11.58
N PHE A 324 3.94 -20.81 11.52
CA PHE A 324 4.84 -20.96 12.66
C PHE A 324 5.02 -19.67 13.46
N GLU A 325 4.49 -18.55 12.95
CA GLU A 325 4.45 -17.29 13.67
C GLU A 325 3.23 -16.48 13.27
N VAL A 326 2.52 -15.94 14.27
CA VAL A 326 1.40 -15.02 14.07
C VAL A 326 1.66 -13.75 14.86
N ARG A 327 1.42 -12.62 14.20
CA ARG A 327 1.43 -11.28 14.80
C ARG A 327 0.08 -10.64 14.57
N ILE A 328 -0.50 -10.08 15.63
CA ILE A 328 -1.74 -9.34 15.57
C ILE A 328 -1.45 -7.95 16.09
N ALA A 329 -1.72 -6.94 15.27
CA ALA A 329 -1.58 -5.55 15.61
C ALA A 329 -2.95 -4.87 15.59
N SER A 330 -3.22 -3.99 16.55
CA SER A 330 -4.37 -3.09 16.52
C SER A 330 -3.91 -1.66 16.72
N GLU A 331 -4.39 -0.75 15.88
CA GLU A 331 -4.35 0.67 16.22
C GLU A 331 -5.23 0.90 17.46
N ALA A 332 -4.74 1.69 18.40
CA ALA A 332 -5.35 1.79 19.73
C ALA A 332 -5.53 3.25 20.18
N GLY A 333 -6.78 3.59 20.50
CA GLY A 333 -7.12 4.78 21.29
C GLY A 333 -6.65 4.65 22.74
N PRO A 334 -6.67 5.73 23.55
CA PRO A 334 -5.99 5.80 24.85
C PRO A 334 -6.29 4.67 25.85
N HIS A 335 -7.52 4.15 25.86
CA HIS A 335 -7.97 3.13 26.81
C HIS A 335 -8.12 1.73 26.18
N MET A 336 -7.80 1.59 24.90
CA MET A 336 -7.96 0.33 24.21
C MET A 336 -6.92 -0.69 24.68
N LYS A 337 -7.35 -1.96 24.75
CA LYS A 337 -6.54 -3.12 25.08
C LYS A 337 -6.82 -4.24 24.09
N LEU A 338 -5.77 -4.98 23.74
CA LEU A 338 -5.78 -6.12 22.85
C LEU A 338 -5.43 -7.36 23.67
N ALA A 339 -6.29 -8.37 23.62
CA ALA A 339 -6.01 -9.70 24.12
C ALA A 339 -6.27 -10.71 23.01
N VAL A 340 -5.47 -11.77 22.97
CA VAL A 340 -5.59 -12.83 21.97
C VAL A 340 -5.46 -14.16 22.70
N ASP A 341 -6.37 -15.08 22.42
CA ASP A 341 -6.39 -16.38 23.08
C ASP A 341 -5.06 -17.12 22.86
N ASP A 342 -4.52 -17.68 23.94
CA ASP A 342 -3.24 -18.38 23.99
C ASP A 342 -2.01 -17.57 23.54
N PHE A 343 -2.09 -16.24 23.51
CA PHE A 343 -0.94 -15.37 23.27
C PHE A 343 -0.46 -14.74 24.57
N PRO A 344 0.84 -14.38 24.67
CA PRO A 344 1.31 -13.47 25.70
C PRO A 344 0.53 -12.14 25.66
N PRO A 345 0.45 -11.39 26.79
CA PRO A 345 -0.18 -10.08 26.81
C PRO A 345 0.36 -9.15 25.72
N ALA A 346 -0.54 -8.41 25.07
CA ALA A 346 -0.16 -7.48 24.01
C ALA A 346 0.76 -6.38 24.56
N GLN A 347 1.78 -6.04 23.78
CA GLN A 347 2.72 -4.97 24.09
C GLN A 347 2.28 -3.68 23.42
N GLU A 348 2.44 -2.56 24.12
CA GLU A 348 2.23 -1.24 23.53
C GLU A 348 3.50 -0.80 22.81
N VAL A 349 3.37 -0.53 21.52
CA VAL A 349 4.46 -0.05 20.66
C VAL A 349 3.99 1.24 20.00
N ARG A 350 4.94 2.12 19.64
CA ARG A 350 4.65 3.26 18.77
C ARG A 350 5.02 2.92 17.34
N SER A 351 4.11 3.17 16.41
CA SER A 351 4.40 3.09 14.97
C SER A 351 5.45 4.15 14.58
N GLU A 352 5.98 4.05 13.36
CA GLU A 352 6.85 5.09 12.77
C GLU A 352 6.15 6.45 12.68
N THR A 353 4.83 6.45 12.54
CA THR A 353 3.98 7.66 12.54
C THR A 353 3.68 8.19 13.94
N GLY A 354 4.18 7.54 14.99
CA GLY A 354 3.98 7.91 16.40
C GLY A 354 2.63 7.45 16.98
N GLN A 355 1.82 6.70 16.23
CA GLN A 355 0.55 6.17 16.70
C GLN A 355 0.76 5.02 17.68
N ARG A 356 -0.13 4.88 18.67
CA ARG A 356 -0.11 3.78 19.63
C ARG A 356 -0.68 2.52 18.97
N VAL A 357 0.11 1.46 18.94
CA VAL A 357 -0.23 0.16 18.39
C VAL A 357 -0.09 -0.89 19.49
N LEU A 358 -1.10 -1.75 19.61
CA LEU A 358 -1.05 -2.91 20.49
C LEU A 358 -0.62 -4.11 19.65
N LEU A 359 0.46 -4.77 20.05
CA LEU A 359 1.03 -5.90 19.33
C LEU A 359 1.01 -7.16 20.18
N ALA A 360 0.26 -8.16 19.75
CA ALA A 360 0.33 -9.52 20.27
C ALA A 360 1.11 -10.41 19.30
N ARG A 361 2.01 -11.25 19.80
CA ARG A 361 2.81 -12.16 18.98
C ARG A 361 2.89 -13.53 19.61
N ARG A 362 2.70 -14.56 18.79
CA ARG A 362 2.95 -15.96 19.17
C ARG A 362 3.81 -16.61 18.10
N GLN A 363 4.87 -17.29 18.53
CA GLN A 363 5.68 -18.16 17.70
C GLN A 363 5.38 -19.59 18.11
N GLN A 364 5.05 -20.44 17.14
CA GLN A 364 4.75 -21.84 17.38
C GLN A 364 6.05 -22.64 17.49
N ASN A 365 6.18 -23.42 18.55
CA ASN A 365 7.24 -24.41 18.70
C ASN A 365 6.80 -25.73 18.06
N ALA A 366 7.76 -26.55 17.61
CA ALA A 366 7.49 -27.82 16.94
C ALA A 366 6.68 -28.82 17.79
N GLU A 367 6.65 -28.65 19.12
CA GLU A 367 5.93 -29.51 20.07
C GLU A 367 4.49 -29.06 20.36
N GLN A 368 4.10 -27.86 19.92
CA GLN A 368 2.77 -27.30 20.17
C GLN A 368 1.81 -27.65 19.03
N SER A 369 0.54 -27.90 19.37
CA SER A 369 -0.54 -28.10 18.41
C SER A 369 -0.60 -26.96 17.37
N PRO A 370 -0.89 -27.26 16.10
CA PRO A 370 -1.05 -26.26 15.05
C PRO A 370 -2.08 -25.20 15.43
N LEU A 371 -1.73 -23.95 15.17
CA LEU A 371 -2.64 -22.81 15.30
C LEU A 371 -3.60 -22.82 14.11
N GLU A 372 -4.84 -23.27 14.34
CA GLU A 372 -5.88 -23.30 13.30
C GLU A 372 -6.81 -22.08 13.37
N THR A 373 -7.11 -21.61 14.57
CA THR A 373 -8.00 -20.46 14.79
C THR A 373 -7.45 -19.59 15.90
N VAL A 374 -7.64 -18.27 15.78
CA VAL A 374 -7.25 -17.29 16.78
C VAL A 374 -8.45 -16.39 17.08
N ARG A 375 -8.76 -16.24 18.36
CA ARG A 375 -9.78 -15.31 18.84
C ARG A 375 -9.12 -14.04 19.37
N ILE A 376 -9.51 -12.92 18.79
CA ILE A 376 -8.99 -11.58 19.09
C ILE A 376 -10.04 -10.84 19.90
N PHE A 377 -9.66 -10.27 21.04
CA PHE A 377 -10.50 -9.43 21.87
C PHE A 377 -9.96 -8.00 21.90
N LEU A 378 -10.81 -7.07 21.52
CA LEU A 378 -10.54 -5.65 21.57
C LEU A 378 -11.49 -5.02 22.58
N SER A 379 -10.95 -4.37 23.60
CA SER A 379 -11.72 -3.76 24.71
C SER A 379 -11.31 -2.31 24.92
N GLY A 380 -12.13 -1.55 25.65
CA GLY A 380 -11.88 -0.12 25.93
C GLY A 380 -12.08 0.76 24.69
N MET A 381 -12.91 0.32 23.75
CA MET A 381 -13.24 1.08 22.55
C MET A 381 -14.17 2.25 22.91
N PRO A 382 -14.00 3.42 22.26
CA PRO A 382 -14.87 4.55 22.51
C PRO A 382 -16.28 4.22 22.06
N THR A 383 -17.21 4.07 23.01
CA THR A 383 -18.61 3.89 22.71
C THR A 383 -19.30 5.25 22.54
N PRO A 384 -20.27 5.38 21.62
CA PRO A 384 -21.08 6.57 21.53
C PRO A 384 -21.83 6.78 22.86
N GLY A 385 -21.39 7.77 23.65
CA GLY A 385 -22.05 8.10 24.90
C GLY A 385 -23.49 8.61 24.70
N PRO A 386 -24.30 8.68 25.78
CA PRO A 386 -25.67 9.18 25.72
C PRO A 386 -25.75 10.63 25.23
N GLY A 387 -24.62 11.37 25.23
CA GLY A 387 -24.52 12.74 24.72
C GLY A 387 -25.01 12.92 23.28
N ARG A 388 -24.90 11.91 22.39
CA ARG A 388 -25.47 12.03 21.03
C ARG A 388 -27.00 12.13 21.07
N TRP A 389 -27.65 11.35 21.92
CA TRP A 389 -29.10 11.42 22.11
C TRP A 389 -29.51 12.74 22.76
N VAL A 390 -28.72 13.25 23.71
CA VAL A 390 -28.93 14.58 24.30
C VAL A 390 -28.81 15.68 23.24
N ALA A 391 -27.79 15.62 22.37
CA ALA A 391 -27.62 16.58 21.29
C ALA A 391 -28.77 16.54 20.28
N VAL A 392 -29.23 15.35 19.89
CA VAL A 392 -30.40 15.18 19.02
C VAL A 392 -31.67 15.73 19.70
N ALA A 393 -31.88 15.44 20.98
CA ALA A 393 -33.02 15.97 21.74
C ALA A 393 -32.97 17.51 21.85
N LEU A 394 -31.79 18.08 22.10
CA LEU A 394 -31.60 19.52 22.17
C LEU A 394 -31.81 20.19 20.80
N ALA A 395 -31.30 19.57 19.73
CA ALA A 395 -31.53 20.04 18.36
C ALA A 395 -33.02 20.01 18.00
N ALA A 396 -33.73 18.93 18.36
CA ALA A 396 -35.17 18.82 18.18
C ALA A 396 -35.94 19.89 18.99
N LEU A 397 -35.54 20.13 20.25
CA LEU A 397 -36.11 21.18 21.09
C LEU A 397 -35.91 22.57 20.50
N LEU A 398 -34.70 22.89 20.02
CA LEU A 398 -34.40 24.16 19.37
C LEU A 398 -35.18 24.35 18.06
N ALA A 399 -35.31 23.29 17.26
CA ALA A 399 -36.13 23.30 16.06
C ALA A 399 -37.61 23.57 16.39
N LEU A 400 -38.12 22.96 17.45
CA LEU A 400 -39.51 23.12 17.90
C LEU A 400 -39.75 24.52 18.50
N LEU A 401 -38.81 25.05 19.27
CA LEU A 401 -38.83 26.44 19.74
C LEU A 401 -38.79 27.43 18.57
N GLY A 402 -37.98 27.17 17.55
CA GLY A 402 -37.96 27.96 16.32
C GLY A 402 -39.29 27.94 15.57
N LEU A 403 -39.96 26.78 15.53
CA LEU A 403 -41.28 26.64 14.92
C LEU A 403 -42.36 27.41 15.71
N ILE A 404 -42.36 27.29 17.04
CA ILE A 404 -43.28 28.01 17.94
C ILE A 404 -43.06 29.51 17.83
N SER A 405 -41.80 29.95 17.80
CA SER A 405 -41.46 31.36 17.60
C SER A 405 -42.00 31.88 16.26
N ARG A 406 -41.84 31.11 15.18
CA ARG A 406 -42.40 31.45 13.87
C ARG A 406 -43.93 31.53 13.87
N TRP A 407 -44.63 30.69 14.63
CA TRP A 407 -46.09 30.76 14.76
C TRP A 407 -46.58 31.90 15.67
N ARG A 408 -45.81 32.28 16.69
CA ARG A 408 -46.14 33.40 17.58
C ARG A 408 -45.77 34.76 17.01
N SER A 409 -44.78 34.83 16.14
CA SER A 409 -44.55 36.00 15.31
C SER A 409 -45.71 36.12 14.31
N ALA A 410 -46.69 36.96 14.64
CA ALA A 410 -47.67 37.48 13.68
C ALA A 410 -46.93 37.87 12.39
N PRO A 411 -47.52 37.67 11.19
CA PRO A 411 -46.83 37.86 9.92
C PRO A 411 -46.22 39.27 9.89
N ALA A 412 -44.93 39.34 10.20
CA ALA A 412 -44.15 40.54 10.08
C ALA A 412 -44.28 40.90 8.61
N SER A 413 -44.93 42.04 8.39
CA SER A 413 -45.17 42.70 7.11
C SER A 413 -44.22 42.18 6.05
N ARG A 414 -44.78 41.61 4.96
CA ARG A 414 -44.05 41.27 3.73
C ARG A 414 -42.96 42.31 3.57
N ILE A 415 -41.69 41.90 3.70
CA ILE A 415 -40.55 42.80 3.53
C ILE A 415 -40.75 43.42 2.16
N ARG A 416 -41.26 44.65 2.14
CA ARG A 416 -41.38 45.43 0.92
C ARG A 416 -39.95 45.75 0.58
N VAL A 417 -39.35 44.91 -0.26
CA VAL A 417 -38.05 45.19 -0.85
C VAL A 417 -38.19 46.59 -1.46
N PRO A 418 -37.46 47.59 -0.94
CA PRO A 418 -37.51 48.94 -1.47
C PRO A 418 -37.27 48.88 -2.98
N LYS A 419 -38.03 49.64 -3.78
CA LYS A 419 -37.84 49.67 -5.25
C LYS A 419 -36.39 50.06 -5.62
N SER A 420 -35.69 50.76 -4.73
CA SER A 420 -34.27 51.06 -4.83
C SER A 420 -33.39 49.81 -4.85
N ASP A 421 -33.71 48.80 -4.04
CA ASP A 421 -32.87 47.62 -3.83
C ASP A 421 -32.98 46.66 -5.02
N VAL A 422 -34.19 46.55 -5.61
CA VAL A 422 -34.40 45.81 -6.87
C VAL A 422 -33.62 46.46 -8.01
N THR A 423 -33.61 47.80 -8.06
CA THR A 423 -32.88 48.54 -9.11
C THR A 423 -31.36 48.41 -8.92
N ALA A 424 -30.88 48.48 -7.68
CA ALA A 424 -29.46 48.28 -7.35
C ALA A 424 -28.98 46.86 -7.70
N ALA A 425 -29.76 45.84 -7.33
CA ALA A 425 -29.45 44.44 -7.66
C ALA A 425 -29.45 44.16 -9.17
N ARG A 426 -30.37 44.79 -9.94
CA ARG A 426 -30.36 44.70 -11.41
C ARG A 426 -29.06 45.27 -11.99
N ASN A 427 -28.65 46.45 -11.54
CA ASN A 427 -27.44 47.11 -12.05
C ASN A 427 -26.18 46.29 -11.73
N LEU A 428 -26.11 45.70 -10.53
CA LEU A 428 -25.01 44.82 -10.15
C LEU A 428 -24.93 43.57 -11.04
N LEU A 429 -26.07 42.90 -11.30
CA LEU A 429 -26.09 41.72 -12.17
C LEU A 429 -25.71 42.05 -13.62
N LEU A 430 -26.09 43.23 -14.13
CA LEU A 430 -25.68 43.70 -15.46
C LEU A 430 -24.19 43.99 -15.51
N GLU A 431 -23.63 44.59 -14.46
CA GLU A 431 -22.19 44.86 -14.36
C GLU A 431 -21.38 43.56 -14.34
N GLU A 432 -21.83 42.56 -13.57
CA GLU A 432 -21.18 41.25 -13.49
C GLU A 432 -21.24 40.50 -14.84
N LEU A 433 -22.35 40.64 -15.59
CA LEU A 433 -22.49 40.06 -16.92
C LEU A 433 -21.50 40.70 -17.92
N VAL A 434 -21.31 42.02 -17.85
CA VAL A 434 -20.32 42.75 -18.66
C VAL A 434 -18.89 42.35 -18.29
N PHE A 435 -18.61 42.14 -17.00
CA PHE A 435 -17.31 41.68 -16.54
C PHE A 435 -17.01 40.26 -17.04
N LEU A 436 -17.99 39.36 -16.96
CA LEU A 436 -17.88 37.99 -17.45
C LEU A 436 -17.59 37.95 -18.96
N GLU A 437 -18.25 38.80 -19.75
CA GLU A 437 -18.03 38.88 -21.21
C GLU A 437 -16.61 39.36 -21.54
N LYS A 438 -16.15 40.43 -20.87
CA LYS A 438 -14.77 40.94 -21.03
C LYS A 438 -13.72 39.91 -20.61
N ALA A 439 -14.00 39.09 -19.59
CA ALA A 439 -13.09 38.03 -19.14
C ALA A 439 -13.03 36.86 -20.14
N ASN A 440 -14.15 36.53 -20.79
CA ASN A 440 -14.21 35.54 -21.86
C ASN A 440 -13.46 36.00 -23.12
N ASP A 441 -13.65 37.25 -23.55
CA ASP A 441 -12.95 37.83 -24.71
C ASP A 441 -11.43 37.84 -24.52
N ARG A 442 -10.98 38.05 -23.28
CA ARG A 442 -9.56 38.00 -22.90
C ARG A 442 -9.04 36.57 -22.67
N LYS A 443 -9.85 35.54 -22.95
CA LYS A 443 -9.55 34.11 -22.73
C LYS A 443 -9.10 33.78 -21.30
N LYS A 444 -9.57 34.55 -20.31
CA LYS A 444 -9.24 34.32 -18.88
C LYS A 444 -10.12 33.27 -18.23
N ILE A 445 -11.25 32.91 -18.85
CA ILE A 445 -12.22 31.93 -18.35
C ILE A 445 -12.48 30.91 -19.46
N GLY A 446 -12.53 29.62 -19.09
CA GLY A 446 -12.78 28.53 -20.04
C GLY A 446 -14.24 28.47 -20.53
N PRO A 447 -14.50 27.87 -21.72
CA PRO A 447 -15.80 27.94 -22.39
C PRO A 447 -16.95 27.25 -21.63
N ARG A 448 -16.65 26.28 -20.75
CA ARG A 448 -17.65 25.61 -19.91
C ARG A 448 -18.05 26.49 -18.73
N THR A 449 -17.08 27.11 -18.06
CA THR A 449 -17.30 28.00 -16.93
C THR A 449 -18.07 29.26 -17.37
N TYR A 450 -17.71 29.83 -18.52
CA TYR A 450 -18.43 30.97 -19.11
C TYR A 450 -19.92 30.65 -19.34
N ARG A 451 -20.23 29.51 -19.97
CA ARG A 451 -21.62 29.12 -20.25
C ARG A 451 -22.46 28.93 -18.98
N SER A 452 -21.88 28.33 -17.94
CA SER A 452 -22.58 28.14 -16.65
C SER A 452 -22.86 29.47 -15.97
N ALA A 453 -21.85 30.32 -15.80
CA ALA A 453 -21.98 31.61 -15.14
C ALA A 453 -22.93 32.56 -15.89
N ARG A 454 -22.88 32.58 -17.22
CA ARG A 454 -23.79 33.39 -18.05
C ARG A 454 -25.24 32.95 -17.87
N LYS A 455 -25.50 31.64 -17.82
CA LYS A 455 -26.85 31.11 -17.59
C LYS A 455 -27.38 31.52 -16.21
N GLU A 456 -26.58 31.37 -15.16
CA GLU A 456 -26.97 31.72 -13.80
C GLU A 456 -27.29 33.22 -13.63
N LEU A 457 -26.48 34.10 -14.23
CA LEU A 457 -26.73 35.56 -14.19
C LEU A 457 -28.00 35.95 -14.95
N LEU A 458 -28.28 35.32 -16.09
CA LEU A 458 -29.51 35.55 -16.85
C LEU A 458 -30.75 35.03 -16.11
N ASP A 459 -30.67 33.86 -15.49
CA ASP A 459 -31.76 33.31 -14.67
C ASP A 459 -32.04 34.21 -13.45
N ALA A 460 -30.99 34.76 -12.82
CA ALA A 460 -31.12 35.71 -11.71
C ALA A 460 -31.80 37.02 -12.16
N LEU A 461 -31.43 37.55 -13.33
CA LEU A 461 -32.08 38.73 -13.93
C LEU A 461 -33.56 38.47 -14.22
N ALA A 462 -33.89 37.32 -14.82
CA ALA A 462 -35.27 36.95 -15.12
C ALA A 462 -36.16 36.86 -13.86
N ARG A 463 -35.64 36.26 -12.78
CA ARG A 463 -36.34 36.21 -11.48
C ARG A 463 -36.56 37.60 -10.90
N LEU A 464 -35.57 38.47 -11.01
CA LEU A 464 -35.65 39.83 -10.49
C LEU A 464 -36.65 40.69 -11.27
N GLU A 465 -36.77 40.48 -12.59
CA GLU A 465 -37.80 41.12 -13.41
C GLU A 465 -39.21 40.63 -13.09
N ALA A 466 -39.39 39.34 -12.79
CA ALA A 466 -40.68 38.81 -12.32
C ALA A 466 -41.12 39.46 -11.00
N ILE A 467 -40.19 39.66 -10.05
CA ILE A 467 -40.46 40.38 -8.79
C ILE A 467 -40.86 41.85 -9.06
N ARG A 468 -40.23 42.49 -10.05
CA ARG A 468 -40.57 43.85 -10.45
C ARG A 468 -41.97 43.95 -11.09
N ALA A 469 -42.35 43.00 -11.93
CA ALA A 469 -43.67 42.97 -12.56
C ALA A 469 -44.79 42.82 -11.52
N VAL A 470 -44.60 41.94 -10.53
CA VAL A 470 -45.55 41.71 -9.42
C VAL A 470 -45.67 42.91 -8.47
N SER A 471 -44.65 43.79 -8.41
CA SER A 471 -44.67 45.00 -7.56
C SER A 471 -45.12 46.27 -8.30
N ALA A 472 -45.38 46.17 -9.61
CA ALA A 472 -45.86 47.26 -10.45
C ALA A 472 -47.37 47.21 -10.74
N GLY A 473 -47.98 46.03 -10.65
CA GLY A 473 -49.44 45.84 -10.56
C GLY A 473 -49.92 45.87 -9.13
#